data_AF-A0A833NRP2-F1
#
_entry.id   AF-A0A833NRP2-F1
#
_cell.length_a   1.000
_cell.length_b   1.000
_cell.length_c   1.000
_cell.angle_alpha   90.00
_cell.angle_beta   90.00
_cell.angle_gamma   90.00
#
_symmetry.space_group_name_H-M   'P 1'
#
loop_
_entity.id
_entity.type
_entity.pdbx_description
1 polymer ?
#
loop_
_entity_poly.entity_id
_entity_poly.type
_entity_poly.pdbx_seq_one_letter_code
_entity_poly.pdbx_strand_id
1 'polypeptide(L)'
;MEAMQTLSLGGNFDFTYCQLKTSFYDIAVLNPSIGPVVKIKFGGGADLYITANYNLGYVSTEQKTSSTTAAGEFVANKYGWIFNLRGYFPVWNNVAIGPNISYASQVLYAFKYKSAGINKWVDIGITTLQYGLAIYI
;
A
#
# COMPACT_ATOMS: atom_id res chain seq x y z
N MET A 1 -15.30 -29.57 -21.14
CA MET A 1 -15.89 -28.52 -20.26
C MET A 1 -14.99 -27.32 -20.42
N GLU A 2 -15.40 -26.31 -21.20
CA GLU A 2 -14.57 -25.13 -21.42
C GLU A 2 -14.52 -24.32 -20.12
N ALA A 3 -13.32 -23.99 -19.66
CA ALA A 3 -13.13 -23.14 -18.50
C ALA A 3 -13.66 -21.74 -18.84
N MET A 4 -14.88 -21.43 -18.41
CA MET A 4 -15.48 -20.12 -18.64
C MET A 4 -14.65 -19.06 -17.92
N GLN A 5 -13.94 -18.25 -18.68
CA GLN A 5 -13.22 -17.09 -18.18
C GLN A 5 -14.17 -15.90 -18.16
N THR A 6 -14.46 -15.36 -16.98
CA THR A 6 -15.28 -14.14 -16.86
C THR A 6 -14.38 -12.97 -16.52
N LEU A 7 -14.42 -11.93 -17.35
CA LEU A 7 -13.79 -10.64 -17.09
C LEU A 7 -14.81 -9.68 -16.49
N SER A 8 -14.46 -9.01 -15.39
CA SER A 8 -15.28 -7.91 -14.85
C SER A 8 -14.42 -6.71 -14.48
N LEU A 9 -14.99 -5.52 -14.71
CA LEU A 9 -14.41 -4.23 -14.39
C LEU A 9 -15.26 -3.56 -13.30
N GLY A 10 -14.61 -2.89 -12.36
CA GLY A 10 -15.30 -2.13 -11.32
C GLY A 10 -14.39 -1.09 -10.68
N GLY A 11 -14.93 -0.33 -9.73
CA GLY A 11 -14.13 0.52 -8.83
C GLY A 11 -13.84 -0.19 -7.51
N ASN A 12 -12.69 0.10 -6.91
CA ASN A 12 -12.41 -0.24 -5.51
C ASN A 12 -12.06 1.02 -4.71
N PHE A 13 -12.30 0.94 -3.42
CA PHE A 13 -11.78 1.88 -2.43
C PHE A 13 -11.05 1.06 -1.39
N ASP A 14 -9.75 1.31 -1.24
CA ASP A 14 -8.87 0.55 -0.35
C ASP A 14 -8.26 1.46 0.72
N PHE A 15 -8.20 0.97 1.95
CA PHE A 15 -7.40 1.55 3.02
C PHE A 15 -6.19 0.67 3.27
N THR A 16 -5.00 1.14 2.90
CA THR A 16 -3.75 0.43 3.20
C THR A 16 -3.09 1.04 4.42
N TYR A 17 -2.85 0.22 5.45
CA TYR A 17 -1.98 0.58 6.57
C TYR A 17 -0.61 -0.07 6.39
N CYS A 18 0.46 0.73 6.49
CA CYS A 18 1.83 0.24 6.50
C CYS A 18 2.61 0.93 7.62
N GLN A 19 3.31 0.18 8.44
CA GLN A 19 4.22 0.74 9.44
C GLN A 19 5.66 0.56 8.97
N LEU A 20 6.31 1.67 8.65
CA LEU A 20 7.72 1.71 8.30
C LEU A 20 8.53 2.00 9.56
N LYS A 21 9.19 0.97 10.08
CA LYS A 21 10.12 1.10 11.20
C LYS A 21 11.54 1.23 10.67
N THR A 22 12.22 2.29 11.09
CA THR A 22 13.67 2.47 10.90
C THR A 22 14.31 2.70 12.26
N SER A 23 15.64 2.70 12.33
CA SER A 23 16.37 3.03 13.56
C SER A 23 16.14 4.47 14.07
N PHE A 24 15.52 5.34 13.26
CA PHE A 24 15.34 6.76 13.57
C PHE A 24 13.87 7.22 13.55
N TYR A 25 12.99 6.49 12.87
CA TYR A 25 11.61 6.87 12.62
C TYR A 25 10.68 5.65 12.72
N ASP A 26 9.54 5.87 13.35
CA ASP A 26 8.35 5.03 13.19
C ASP A 26 7.38 5.83 12.33
N ILE A 27 6.99 5.27 11.19
CA ILE A 27 6.16 5.96 10.21
C ILE A 27 4.94 5.08 10.00
N ALA A 28 3.83 5.46 10.61
CA ALA A 28 2.53 4.93 10.27
C ALA A 28 2.06 5.58 8.97
N VAL A 29 1.66 4.74 8.02
CA VAL A 29 1.11 5.16 6.75
C VAL A 29 -0.30 4.63 6.66
N LEU A 30 -1.27 5.53 6.69
CA LEU A 30 -2.60 5.27 6.18
C LEU A 30 -2.63 5.75 4.73
N ASN A 31 -3.23 4.98 3.83
CA ASN A 31 -3.33 5.33 2.42
C ASN A 31 -4.74 5.00 1.95
N PRO A 32 -5.71 5.93 2.06
CA PRO A 32 -6.95 5.80 1.31
C PRO A 32 -6.64 5.88 -0.19
N SER A 33 -7.15 4.94 -0.97
CA SER A 33 -6.91 4.91 -2.41
C SER A 33 -8.14 4.44 -3.17
N ILE A 34 -8.29 4.96 -4.39
CA ILE A 34 -9.42 4.63 -5.28
C ILE A 34 -8.88 4.26 -6.66
N GLY A 35 -9.45 3.25 -7.30
CA GLY A 35 -9.01 2.86 -8.63
C GLY A 35 -9.94 1.89 -9.33
N PRO A 36 -9.63 1.56 -10.60
CA PRO A 36 -10.22 0.43 -11.26
C PRO A 36 -9.68 -0.89 -10.70
N VAL A 37 -10.56 -1.89 -10.66
CA VAL A 37 -10.21 -3.31 -10.49
C VAL A 37 -10.62 -4.09 -11.73
N VAL A 38 -9.70 -4.92 -12.20
CA VAL A 38 -9.95 -5.97 -13.20
C VAL A 38 -9.96 -7.30 -12.46
N LYS A 39 -11.06 -8.05 -12.57
CA LYS A 39 -11.16 -9.41 -12.04
C LYS A 39 -11.29 -10.40 -13.18
N ILE A 40 -10.39 -11.38 -13.21
CA ILE A 40 -10.38 -12.48 -14.16
C ILE A 40 -10.71 -13.74 -13.38
N LYS A 41 -11.89 -14.31 -13.62
CA LYS A 41 -12.30 -15.58 -13.01
C LYS A 41 -11.90 -16.74 -13.90
N PHE A 42 -11.31 -17.76 -13.32
CA PHE A 42 -10.99 -19.02 -13.98
C PHE A 42 -11.94 -20.12 -13.50
N GLY A 43 -12.03 -21.20 -14.29
CA GLY A 43 -12.73 -22.41 -13.85
C GLY A 43 -12.12 -22.98 -12.56
N GLY A 44 -12.96 -23.57 -11.70
CA GLY A 44 -12.50 -24.17 -10.44
C GLY A 44 -12.34 -23.21 -9.27
N GLY A 45 -12.88 -21.99 -9.36
CA GLY A 45 -12.90 -21.01 -8.26
C GLY A 45 -11.61 -20.20 -8.10
N ALA A 46 -10.66 -20.34 -9.04
CA ALA A 46 -9.47 -19.52 -9.07
C ALA A 46 -9.77 -18.14 -9.68
N ASP A 47 -9.26 -17.07 -9.07
CA ASP A 47 -9.46 -15.69 -9.50
C ASP A 47 -8.14 -14.93 -9.53
N LEU A 48 -8.02 -13.97 -10.45
CA LEU A 48 -6.94 -12.98 -10.49
C LEU A 48 -7.52 -11.56 -10.41
N TYR A 49 -6.94 -10.76 -9.51
CA TYR A 49 -7.32 -9.37 -9.27
C TYR A 49 -6.16 -8.46 -9.63
N ILE A 50 -6.42 -7.47 -10.47
CA ILE A 50 -5.47 -6.45 -10.87
C ILE A 50 -6.07 -5.09 -10.51
N THR A 51 -5.35 -4.26 -9.75
CA THR A 51 -5.81 -2.93 -9.35
C THR A 51 -4.76 -1.89 -9.65
N ALA A 52 -5.18 -0.69 -10.07
CA ALA A 52 -4.31 0.47 -10.22
C ALA A 52 -4.93 1.66 -9.46
N ASN A 53 -4.64 1.78 -8.17
CA ASN A 53 -5.27 2.75 -7.30
C ASN A 53 -4.48 4.05 -7.24
N TYR A 54 -5.18 5.18 -7.24
CA TYR A 54 -4.63 6.48 -6.91
C TYR A 54 -4.78 6.75 -5.41
N ASN A 55 -3.70 7.15 -4.75
CA ASN A 55 -3.70 7.50 -3.33
C ASN A 55 -4.30 8.91 -3.12
N LEU A 56 -5.23 9.03 -2.18
CA LEU A 56 -5.98 10.25 -1.87
C LEU A 56 -5.31 11.13 -0.80
N GLY A 57 -4.14 10.73 -0.27
CA GLY A 57 -3.20 11.70 0.26
C GLY A 57 -3.14 11.94 1.76
N TYR A 58 -3.61 11.03 2.62
CA TYR A 58 -3.57 11.27 4.07
C TYR A 58 -2.61 10.36 4.83
N VAL A 59 -1.54 10.92 5.41
CA VAL A 59 -0.60 10.20 6.28
C VAL A 59 -0.64 10.79 7.69
N SER A 60 -0.73 9.94 8.70
CA SER A 60 -0.43 10.30 10.09
C SER A 60 0.80 9.50 10.52
N THR A 61 1.94 10.18 10.74
CA THR A 61 3.18 9.55 11.21
C THR A 61 3.50 10.00 12.62
N GLU A 62 3.91 9.07 13.50
CA GLU A 62 4.35 9.37 14.87
C GLU A 62 5.85 9.04 15.01
N GLN A 63 6.71 10.05 15.07
CA GLN A 63 8.15 9.82 15.28
C GLN A 63 8.42 9.38 16.72
N LYS A 64 9.05 8.21 16.89
CA LYS A 64 9.64 7.78 18.15
C LYS A 64 11.17 7.75 18.02
N THR A 65 11.84 8.87 18.34
CA THR A 65 13.30 8.90 18.41
C THR A 65 13.80 8.27 19.71
N SER A 66 14.91 7.55 19.62
CA SER A 66 15.71 7.10 20.77
C SER A 66 16.57 8.21 21.40
N SER A 67 16.50 9.45 20.87
CA SER A 67 17.28 10.59 21.34
C SER A 67 16.42 11.83 21.54
N THR A 68 16.85 12.64 22.51
CA THR A 68 16.21 13.79 23.20
C THR A 68 15.83 15.00 22.34
N THR A 69 15.70 14.85 21.03
CA THR A 69 15.37 15.97 20.12
C THR A 69 13.91 15.91 19.69
N ALA A 70 13.20 17.04 19.87
CA ALA A 70 11.74 17.14 19.79
C ALA A 70 11.15 16.61 18.47
N ALA A 71 10.10 15.79 18.61
CA ALA A 71 9.27 15.28 17.54
C ALA A 71 8.75 16.41 16.64
N GLY A 72 8.89 16.24 15.33
CA GLY A 72 8.21 17.09 14.34
C GLY A 72 6.77 16.63 14.15
N GLU A 73 5.86 17.57 13.89
CA GLU A 73 4.56 17.26 13.28
C GLU A 73 4.76 17.11 11.77
N PHE A 74 4.16 16.07 11.20
CA PHE A 74 4.29 15.74 9.78
C PHE A 74 2.96 15.97 9.09
N VAL A 75 3.00 16.68 7.96
CA VAL A 75 1.88 16.77 7.03
C VAL A 75 2.41 16.36 5.67
N ALA A 76 2.26 15.09 5.32
CA ALA A 76 2.63 14.59 4.01
C ALA A 76 1.37 14.43 3.16
N ASN A 77 1.23 15.24 2.11
CA ASN A 77 0.26 14.98 1.05
C ASN A 77 0.84 13.88 0.16
N LYS A 78 0.16 12.72 0.11
CA LYS A 78 0.58 11.57 -0.70
C LYS A 78 -0.17 11.50 -2.02
N TYR A 79 0.47 11.96 -3.08
CA TYR A 79 0.01 11.64 -4.44
C TYR A 79 0.88 10.53 -4.99
N GLY A 80 0.26 9.46 -5.48
CA GLY A 80 0.97 8.30 -5.97
C GLY A 80 0.05 7.19 -6.44
N TRP A 81 0.63 6.26 -7.19
CA TRP A 81 -0.07 5.09 -7.71
C TRP A 81 0.31 3.85 -6.92
N ILE A 82 -0.68 3.00 -6.65
CA ILE A 82 -0.54 1.69 -6.04
C ILE A 82 -1.06 0.66 -7.02
N PHE A 83 -0.18 -0.20 -7.51
CA PHE A 83 -0.53 -1.31 -8.39
C PHE A 83 -0.53 -2.59 -7.57
N ASN A 84 -1.61 -3.36 -7.62
CA ASN A 84 -1.66 -4.67 -6.98
C ASN A 84 -2.04 -5.76 -8.00
N LEU A 85 -1.40 -6.91 -7.86
CA LEU A 85 -1.74 -8.16 -8.50
C LEU A 85 -1.96 -9.20 -7.40
N ARG A 86 -3.17 -9.77 -7.31
CA ARG A 86 -3.51 -10.79 -6.31
C ARG A 86 -4.12 -12.00 -7.01
N GLY A 87 -3.49 -13.15 -6.90
CA GLY A 87 -4.09 -14.42 -7.28
C GLY A 87 -4.78 -15.06 -6.08
N TYR A 88 -5.89 -15.74 -6.35
CA TYR A 88 -6.64 -16.53 -5.39
C TYR A 88 -6.86 -17.91 -6.00
N PHE A 89 -6.20 -18.93 -5.45
CA PHE A 89 -6.29 -20.32 -5.91
C PHE A 89 -6.80 -21.18 -4.75
N PRO A 90 -8.06 -21.66 -4.81
CA PRO A 90 -8.62 -22.51 -3.75
C PRO A 90 -7.79 -23.77 -3.56
N VAL A 91 -7.45 -24.09 -2.31
CA VAL A 91 -6.72 -25.31 -1.93
C VAL A 91 -7.59 -26.21 -1.05
N TRP A 92 -8.39 -25.62 -0.17
CA TRP A 92 -9.38 -26.31 0.67
C TRP A 92 -10.64 -25.45 0.81
N ASN A 93 -11.66 -26.01 1.48
CA ASN A 93 -12.85 -25.26 1.84
C ASN A 93 -12.45 -23.99 2.61
N ASN A 94 -12.72 -22.83 2.01
CA ASN A 94 -12.40 -21.47 2.47
C ASN A 94 -10.92 -21.08 2.51
N VAL A 95 -9.99 -21.98 2.17
CA VAL A 95 -8.56 -21.65 2.12
C VAL A 95 -8.12 -21.53 0.67
N ALA A 96 -7.50 -20.39 0.35
CA ALA A 96 -6.84 -20.19 -0.93
C ALA A 96 -5.42 -19.67 -0.73
N ILE A 97 -4.59 -19.91 -1.73
CA ILE A 97 -3.24 -19.37 -1.79
C ILE A 97 -3.09 -18.55 -3.06
N GLY A 98 -2.12 -17.66 -3.11
CA GLY A 98 -1.73 -17.08 -4.39
C GLY A 98 -0.68 -15.99 -4.29
N PRO A 99 -0.13 -15.57 -5.43
CA PRO A 99 0.81 -14.47 -5.48
C PRO A 99 0.10 -13.19 -5.02
N ASN A 100 0.79 -12.40 -4.21
CA ASN A 100 0.42 -11.03 -3.91
C ASN A 100 1.63 -10.15 -4.23
N ILE A 101 1.49 -9.31 -5.25
CA ILE A 101 2.49 -8.34 -5.65
C ILE A 101 1.86 -6.97 -5.55
N SER A 102 2.51 -6.07 -4.82
CA SER A 102 2.09 -4.69 -4.63
C SER A 102 3.28 -3.78 -4.91
N TYR A 103 3.11 -2.85 -5.83
CA TYR A 103 4.06 -1.80 -6.12
C TYR A 103 3.41 -0.46 -5.81
N ALA A 104 4.07 0.37 -5.02
CA ALA A 104 3.64 1.73 -4.78
C ALA A 104 4.82 2.68 -4.97
N SER A 105 4.58 3.76 -5.70
CA SER A 105 5.49 4.90 -5.81
C SER A 105 4.77 6.13 -5.28
N GLN A 106 5.38 6.79 -4.30
CA GLN A 106 4.75 7.87 -3.54
C GLN A 106 5.80 8.95 -3.27
N VAL A 107 5.41 10.22 -3.46
CA VAL A 107 6.21 11.35 -2.99
C VAL A 107 5.59 11.84 -1.69
N LEU A 108 6.40 11.89 -0.63
CA LEU A 108 6.08 12.60 0.61
C LEU A 108 6.55 14.05 0.45
N TYR A 109 5.59 14.96 0.29
CA TYR A 109 5.90 16.38 0.31
C TYR A 109 6.08 16.87 1.74
N ALA A 110 7.04 17.77 1.94
CA ALA A 110 7.20 18.59 3.15
C ALA A 110 7.52 17.80 4.44
N PHE A 111 8.55 16.94 4.42
CA PHE A 111 9.14 16.40 5.64
C PHE A 111 9.78 17.52 6.45
N LYS A 112 9.14 17.93 7.55
CA LYS A 112 9.68 18.89 8.50
C LYS A 112 10.49 18.16 9.56
N TYR A 113 11.79 18.40 9.62
CA TYR A 113 12.58 17.97 10.78
C TYR A 113 13.27 19.15 11.44
N LYS A 114 13.27 19.13 12.78
CA LYS A 114 13.98 20.10 13.61
C LYS A 114 15.38 19.58 13.86
N SER A 115 16.38 20.24 13.26
CA SER A 115 17.78 20.04 13.59
C SER A 115 18.33 21.36 14.11
N ALA A 116 18.87 21.37 15.34
CA ALA A 116 19.48 22.54 15.97
C ALA A 116 18.62 23.82 15.97
N GLY A 117 17.29 23.70 16.15
CA GLY A 117 16.38 24.84 16.20
C GLY A 117 15.94 25.39 14.83
N ILE A 118 16.43 24.84 13.72
CA ILE A 118 16.05 25.23 12.37
C ILE A 118 14.97 24.27 11.84
N ASN A 119 13.87 24.83 11.35
CA ASN A 119 12.87 24.08 10.59
C ASN A 119 13.41 23.85 9.18
N LYS A 120 13.77 22.61 8.86
CA LYS A 120 14.12 22.21 7.48
C LYS A 120 12.97 21.43 6.87
N TRP A 121 12.68 21.75 5.62
CA TRP A 121 11.73 21.01 4.78
C TRP A 121 12.53 20.20 3.77
N VAL A 122 12.22 18.92 3.66
CA VAL A 122 12.79 18.02 2.66
C VAL A 122 11.64 17.25 2.02
N ASP A 123 11.66 17.08 0.71
CA ASP A 123 10.74 16.15 0.05
C ASP A 123 11.39 14.76 0.00
N ILE A 124 10.63 13.72 0.35
CA ILE A 124 11.13 12.35 0.37
C ILE A 124 10.31 11.50 -0.60
N GLY A 125 10.97 10.99 -1.65
CA GLY A 125 10.38 9.94 -2.49
C GLY A 125 10.46 8.59 -1.77
N ILE A 126 9.33 7.89 -1.65
CA ILE A 126 9.28 6.51 -1.16
C ILE A 126 8.69 5.63 -2.26
N THR A 127 9.47 4.63 -2.65
CA THR A 127 9.01 3.53 -3.50
C THR A 127 9.03 2.25 -2.68
N THR A 128 7.91 1.53 -2.66
CA THR A 128 7.80 0.23 -1.99
C THR A 128 7.39 -0.82 -3.00
N LEU A 129 8.13 -1.92 -3.03
CA LEU A 129 7.77 -3.15 -3.73
C LEU A 129 7.59 -4.25 -2.69
N GLN A 130 6.40 -4.82 -2.63
CA GLN A 130 6.09 -5.98 -1.80
C GLN A 130 5.71 -7.12 -2.74
N TYR A 131 6.33 -8.28 -2.55
CA TYR A 131 5.97 -9.51 -3.27
C TYR A 131 6.01 -10.68 -2.29
N GLY A 132 5.09 -11.63 -2.47
CA GLY A 132 5.05 -12.82 -1.65
C GLY A 132 3.90 -13.74 -2.01
N LEU A 133 3.80 -14.84 -1.28
CA LEU A 133 2.69 -15.76 -1.33
C LEU A 133 1.72 -15.41 -0.20
N ALA A 134 0.47 -15.11 -0.54
CA ALA A 134 -0.59 -14.84 0.40
C ALA A 134 -1.40 -16.13 0.64
N ILE A 135 -1.79 -16.32 1.91
CA ILE A 135 -2.76 -17.35 2.31
C ILE A 135 -4.02 -16.58 2.72
N TYR A 136 -5.13 -16.93 2.10
CA TYR A 136 -6.47 -16.39 2.37
C TYR A 136 -7.26 -17.47 3.10
N ILE A 137 -7.83 -17.13 4.25
CA ILE A 137 -8.62 -18.01 5.13
C ILE A 137 -9.96 -17.33 5.40
#